data_AF-A0A1L3I4Y2-F1
#
_entry.id   AF-A0A1L3I4Y2-F1
#
_cell.length_a   1.000
_cell.length_b   1.000
_cell.length_c   1.000
_cell.angle_alpha   90.00
_cell.angle_beta   90.00
_cell.angle_gamma   90.00
#
_symmetry.space_group_name_H-M   'P 1'
#
loop_
_entity.id
_entity.type
_entity.pdbx_description
1 polymer ?
#
loop_
_entity_poly.entity_id
_entity_poly.type
_entity_poly.pdbx_seq_one_letter_code
_entity_poly.pdbx_strand_id
1 'polypeptide(L)'
;MEQIEELQGRILSAMDRIGAGAAALQDAARASAEAQTQAQAEAQSRTDAAQGDLTRALEEEKLANAQLEERLKVLRARLEEAEANTVPATDDIGQVAALQAEVELLRNELSNTAEKDALKAEAARLKQELEVQGNEGANAREALQDQLDEAQVTMARLQEELAEQPDDLGAAVDTAAMEAEMEALRGQLNAANAALASAMAAADAAPVGPTAEEFANQNATLVQLDASLQDLRHSGEQLRSSNAALREANAAGVGDATLINTGLQAEIDDLRAARASDQAEVNAVLAKLEPLLAQAGADDGADHALVEPPTEAPAAATHIAPVTSPGLTAQPMPEGEDV
;
A
#
# COMPACT_ATOMS: atom_id res chain seq x y z
N MET A 1 28.54 -33.01 10.66
CA MET A 1 28.38 -32.43 12.00
C MET A 1 28.22 -30.90 11.89
N GLU A 2 29.13 -30.17 11.25
CA GLU A 2 29.02 -28.70 11.05
C GLU A 2 27.78 -28.25 10.27
N GLN A 3 27.36 -28.96 9.22
CA GLN A 3 26.13 -28.64 8.49
C GLN A 3 24.86 -28.76 9.34
N ILE A 4 24.85 -29.63 10.35
CA ILE A 4 23.72 -29.78 11.27
C ILE A 4 23.72 -28.60 12.27
N GLU A 5 24.88 -28.15 12.74
CA GLU A 5 25.01 -26.98 13.61
C GLU A 5 24.67 -25.67 12.88
N GLU A 6 25.08 -25.53 11.62
CA GLU A 6 24.71 -24.37 10.78
C GLU A 6 23.21 -24.36 10.47
N LEU A 7 22.62 -25.52 10.17
CA LEU A 7 21.17 -25.65 10.01
C LEU A 7 20.44 -25.35 11.32
N GLN A 8 20.93 -25.83 12.46
CA GLN A 8 20.35 -25.53 13.77
C GLN A 8 20.46 -24.03 14.10
N GLY A 9 21.59 -23.38 13.81
CA GLY A 9 21.79 -21.94 14.00
C GLY A 9 20.88 -21.09 13.10
N ARG A 10 20.69 -21.50 11.85
CA ARG A 10 19.74 -20.85 10.92
C ARG A 10 18.30 -21.07 11.33
N ILE A 11 17.94 -22.25 11.83
CA ILE A 11 16.61 -22.53 12.37
C ILE A 11 16.36 -21.67 13.62
N LEU A 12 17.32 -21.59 14.56
CA LEU A 12 17.21 -20.73 15.73
C LEU A 12 17.05 -19.26 15.34
N SER A 13 17.87 -18.75 14.42
CA SER A 13 17.75 -17.37 13.92
C SER A 13 16.42 -17.12 13.20
N ALA A 14 15.95 -18.08 12.40
CA ALA A 14 14.66 -18.00 11.74
C ALA A 14 13.51 -18.02 12.75
N MET A 15 13.59 -18.84 13.80
CA MET A 15 12.61 -18.89 14.88
C MET A 15 12.59 -17.59 15.68
N ASP A 16 13.73 -16.99 16.00
CA ASP A 16 13.81 -15.70 16.69
C ASP A 16 13.22 -14.57 15.83
N ARG A 17 13.47 -14.60 14.51
CA ARG A 17 12.96 -13.60 13.58
C ARG A 17 11.45 -13.75 13.33
N ILE A 18 10.95 -14.99 13.27
CA ILE A 18 9.51 -15.29 13.24
C ILE A 18 8.87 -14.88 14.57
N GLY A 19 9.53 -15.13 15.70
CA GLY A 19 9.07 -14.68 17.02
C GLY A 19 8.97 -13.16 17.12
N ALA A 20 9.99 -12.45 16.65
CA ALA A 20 9.99 -10.98 16.58
C ALA A 20 8.93 -10.45 15.60
N GLY A 21 8.77 -11.10 14.45
CA GLY A 21 7.74 -10.76 13.47
C GLY A 21 6.32 -11.00 13.99
N ALA A 22 6.10 -12.10 14.69
CA ALA A 22 4.83 -12.43 15.34
C ALA A 22 4.52 -11.44 16.48
N ALA A 23 5.53 -11.05 17.27
CA ALA A 23 5.37 -10.02 18.29
C ALA A 23 5.00 -8.66 17.68
N ALA A 24 5.69 -8.23 16.62
CA ALA A 24 5.39 -6.98 15.92
C ALA A 24 3.98 -7.00 15.29
N LEU A 25 3.55 -8.13 14.72
CA LEU A 25 2.20 -8.28 14.18
C LEU A 25 1.14 -8.22 15.29
N GLN A 26 1.44 -8.83 16.45
CA GLN A 26 0.55 -8.81 17.61
C GLN A 26 0.45 -7.41 18.21
N ASP A 27 1.54 -6.64 18.25
CA ASP A 27 1.53 -5.25 18.70
C ASP A 27 0.80 -4.34 17.71
N ALA A 28 0.99 -4.54 16.40
CA ALA A 28 0.22 -3.84 15.37
C ALA A 28 -1.28 -4.17 15.43
N ALA A 29 -1.63 -5.44 15.69
CA ALA A 29 -3.02 -5.86 15.88
C ALA A 29 -3.64 -5.21 17.13
N ARG A 30 -2.89 -5.10 18.24
CA ARG A 30 -3.32 -4.38 19.45
C ARG A 30 -3.51 -2.89 19.18
N ALA A 31 -2.56 -2.24 18.53
CA ALA A 31 -2.66 -0.81 18.18
C ALA A 31 -3.85 -0.54 17.26
N SER A 32 -4.12 -1.43 16.30
CA SER A 32 -5.30 -1.35 15.42
C SER A 32 -6.61 -1.54 16.20
N ALA A 33 -6.67 -2.52 17.12
CA ALA A 33 -7.83 -2.74 17.97
C ALA A 33 -8.09 -1.55 18.90
N GLU A 34 -7.05 -0.98 19.50
CA GLU A 34 -7.14 0.23 20.33
C GLU A 34 -7.64 1.43 19.53
N ALA A 35 -7.10 1.66 18.32
CA ALA A 35 -7.56 2.72 17.43
C ALA A 35 -9.03 2.53 17.01
N GLN A 36 -9.46 1.29 16.73
CA GLN A 36 -10.86 0.98 16.43
C GLN A 36 -11.77 1.24 17.64
N THR A 37 -11.37 0.84 18.85
CA THR A 37 -12.15 1.12 20.06
C THR A 37 -12.26 2.61 20.36
N GLN A 38 -11.20 3.39 20.13
CA GLN A 38 -11.23 4.84 20.29
C GLN A 38 -12.15 5.50 19.24
N ALA A 39 -12.04 5.10 17.97
CA ALA A 39 -12.90 5.62 16.92
C ALA A 39 -14.39 5.29 17.18
N GLN A 40 -14.68 4.09 17.69
CA GLN A 40 -16.04 3.71 18.10
C GLN A 40 -16.52 4.54 19.29
N ALA A 41 -15.68 4.75 20.31
CA ALA A 41 -16.04 5.57 21.47
C ALA A 41 -16.31 7.03 21.10
N GLU A 42 -15.54 7.61 20.19
CA GLU A 42 -15.77 8.97 19.67
C GLU A 42 -17.05 9.05 18.85
N ALA A 43 -17.33 8.06 17.98
CA ALA A 43 -18.57 8.00 17.21
C ALA A 43 -19.80 7.85 18.12
N GLN A 44 -19.69 7.02 19.16
CA GLN A 44 -20.72 6.84 20.18
C GLN A 44 -20.97 8.16 20.93
N SER A 45 -19.91 8.82 21.40
CA SER A 45 -20.02 10.10 22.11
C SER A 45 -20.66 11.21 21.26
N ARG A 46 -20.33 11.29 19.96
CA ARG A 46 -20.99 12.24 19.04
C ARG A 46 -22.47 11.93 18.86
N THR A 47 -22.83 10.65 18.81
CA THR A 47 -24.23 10.21 18.69
C THR A 47 -25.01 10.55 19.96
N ASP A 48 -24.44 10.26 21.13
CA ASP A 48 -25.05 10.56 22.43
C ASP A 48 -25.24 12.07 22.62
N ALA A 49 -24.26 12.88 22.19
CA ALA A 49 -24.38 14.34 22.20
C ALA A 49 -25.52 14.82 21.29
N ALA A 50 -25.59 14.33 20.05
CA ALA A 50 -26.65 14.68 19.11
C ALA A 50 -28.05 14.26 19.63
N GLN A 51 -28.16 13.11 20.30
CA GLN A 51 -29.40 12.67 20.95
C GLN A 51 -29.79 13.56 22.13
N GLY A 52 -28.81 14.01 22.93
CA GLY A 52 -29.02 14.97 24.01
C GLY A 52 -29.57 16.31 23.50
N ASP A 53 -28.96 16.84 22.45
CA ASP A 53 -29.39 18.10 21.82
C ASP A 53 -30.81 18.00 21.23
N LEU A 54 -31.10 16.89 20.54
CA LEU A 54 -32.44 16.63 20.00
C LEU A 54 -33.50 16.54 21.11
N THR A 55 -33.17 15.85 22.21
CA THR A 55 -34.08 15.72 23.36
C THR A 55 -34.36 17.08 23.98
N ARG A 56 -33.34 17.92 24.12
CA ARG A 56 -33.48 19.27 24.64
C ARG A 56 -34.36 20.15 23.74
N ALA A 57 -34.14 20.09 22.43
CA ALA A 57 -34.98 20.81 21.46
C ALA A 57 -36.46 20.36 21.55
N LEU A 58 -36.71 19.06 21.70
CA LEU A 58 -38.07 18.53 21.88
C LEU A 58 -38.71 18.99 23.20
N GLU A 59 -37.94 19.09 24.29
CA GLU A 59 -38.43 19.63 25.56
C GLU A 59 -38.76 21.13 25.46
N GLU A 60 -37.92 21.90 24.79
CA GLU A 60 -38.15 23.33 24.53
C GLU A 60 -39.41 23.55 23.68
N GLU A 61 -39.61 22.77 22.62
CA GLU A 61 -40.82 22.81 21.78
C GLU A 61 -42.09 22.39 22.55
N LYS A 62 -41.99 21.37 23.42
CA LYS A 62 -43.11 20.98 24.29
C LYS A 62 -43.49 22.08 25.26
N LEU A 63 -42.50 22.76 25.84
CA LEU A 63 -42.73 23.89 26.73
C LEU A 63 -43.38 25.06 25.98
N ALA A 64 -42.89 25.37 24.78
CA ALA A 64 -43.48 26.40 23.92
C ALA A 64 -44.94 26.08 23.58
N ASN A 65 -45.25 24.83 23.20
CA ASN A 65 -46.62 24.39 22.96
C ASN A 65 -47.51 24.53 24.19
N ALA A 66 -47.06 24.10 25.36
CA ALA A 66 -47.83 24.24 26.60
C ALA A 66 -48.14 25.72 26.92
N GLN A 67 -47.19 26.63 26.68
CA GLN A 67 -47.42 28.07 26.84
C GLN A 67 -48.44 28.62 25.83
N LEU A 68 -48.40 28.15 24.59
CA LEU A 68 -49.36 28.54 23.55
C LEU A 68 -50.77 28.01 23.88
N GLU A 69 -50.89 26.78 24.36
CA GLU A 69 -52.17 26.20 24.79
C GLU A 69 -52.79 27.00 25.94
N GLU A 70 -51.99 27.42 26.93
CA GLU A 70 -52.49 28.26 28.02
C GLU A 70 -52.90 29.65 27.51
N ARG A 71 -52.14 30.26 26.60
CA ARG A 71 -52.54 31.52 25.94
C ARG A 71 -53.84 31.36 25.18
N LEU A 72 -54.00 30.28 24.42
CA LEU A 72 -55.24 29.98 23.69
C LEU A 72 -56.41 29.76 24.64
N LYS A 73 -56.20 29.10 25.77
CA LYS A 73 -57.23 28.91 26.79
C LYS A 73 -57.66 30.24 27.40
N VAL A 74 -56.70 31.11 27.74
CA VAL A 74 -56.99 32.46 28.25
C VAL A 74 -57.72 33.30 27.21
N LEU A 75 -57.31 33.26 25.94
CA LEU A 75 -57.98 33.97 24.86
C LEU A 75 -59.41 33.46 24.64
N ARG A 76 -59.63 32.14 24.67
CA ARG A 76 -60.96 31.54 24.58
C ARG A 76 -61.85 31.96 25.74
N ALA A 77 -61.34 31.93 26.98
CA ALA A 77 -62.10 32.37 28.15
C ALA A 77 -62.47 33.86 28.06
N ARG A 78 -61.56 34.71 27.57
CA ARG A 78 -61.84 36.14 27.33
C ARG A 78 -62.88 36.37 26.24
N LEU A 79 -62.85 35.56 25.18
CA LEU A 79 -63.84 35.63 24.10
C LEU A 79 -65.22 35.19 24.59
N GLU A 80 -65.29 34.10 25.36
CA GLU A 80 -66.54 33.64 25.97
C GLU A 80 -67.10 34.64 27.00
N GLU A 81 -66.24 35.28 27.78
CA GLU A 81 -66.64 36.37 28.69
C GLU A 81 -67.13 37.61 27.92
N ALA A 82 -66.49 37.95 26.80
CA ALA A 82 -66.93 39.04 25.93
C ALA A 82 -68.29 38.72 25.27
N GLU A 83 -68.49 37.50 24.78
CA GLU A 83 -69.76 37.01 24.23
C GLU A 83 -70.86 36.98 25.30
N ALA A 84 -70.56 36.53 26.52
CA ALA A 84 -71.52 36.52 27.63
C ALA A 84 -71.90 37.92 28.13
N ASN A 85 -70.97 38.90 28.05
CA ASN A 85 -71.23 40.30 28.37
C ASN A 85 -71.93 41.07 27.23
N THR A 86 -72.08 40.50 26.04
CA THR A 86 -73.01 41.05 25.03
C THR A 86 -74.45 40.73 25.41
N VAL A 87 -75.03 41.60 26.26
CA VAL A 87 -76.48 41.72 26.47
C VAL A 87 -77.16 41.96 25.10
N PRO A 88 -78.39 41.46 24.82
CA PRO A 88 -79.06 41.73 23.55
C PRO A 88 -79.43 43.22 23.47
N ALA A 89 -78.51 44.03 22.96
CA ALA A 89 -78.77 45.41 22.57
C ALA A 89 -79.35 45.39 21.15
N THR A 90 -80.66 45.19 21.10
CA THR A 90 -81.47 45.73 20.02
C THR A 90 -81.22 47.25 19.91
N ASP A 91 -80.99 47.70 18.68
CA ASP A 91 -81.07 49.09 18.19
C ASP A 91 -79.85 50.03 18.29
N ASP A 92 -78.61 49.52 18.38
CA ASP A 92 -77.44 50.32 18.00
C ASP A 92 -76.93 49.93 16.60
N ILE A 93 -77.42 50.63 15.58
CA ILE A 93 -77.00 50.48 14.17
C ILE A 93 -75.47 50.57 14.03
N GLY A 94 -74.81 51.33 14.92
CA GLY A 94 -73.34 51.42 14.99
C GLY A 94 -72.66 50.16 15.51
N GLN A 95 -73.24 49.44 16.49
CA GLN A 95 -72.68 48.20 17.02
C GLN A 95 -72.89 47.04 16.05
N VAL A 96 -74.04 46.97 15.37
CA VAL A 96 -74.27 45.99 14.29
C VAL A 96 -73.33 46.25 13.11
N ALA A 97 -73.08 47.51 12.74
CA ALA A 97 -72.11 47.84 11.70
C ALA A 97 -70.67 47.52 12.11
N ALA A 98 -70.31 47.72 13.39
CA ALA A 98 -68.99 47.36 13.92
C ALA A 98 -68.78 45.83 13.96
N LEU A 99 -69.78 45.08 14.45
CA LEU A 99 -69.75 43.62 14.45
C LEU A 99 -69.76 43.06 13.01
N GLN A 100 -70.49 43.69 12.08
CA GLN A 100 -70.44 43.32 10.66
C GLN A 100 -69.05 43.58 10.06
N ALA A 101 -68.40 44.69 10.40
CA ALA A 101 -67.04 44.99 9.95
C ALA A 101 -66.01 44.00 10.54
N GLU A 102 -66.13 43.62 11.81
CA GLU A 102 -65.29 42.59 12.44
C GLU A 102 -65.54 41.21 11.83
N VAL A 103 -66.80 40.84 11.55
CA VAL A 103 -67.12 39.60 10.85
C VAL A 103 -66.57 39.60 9.43
N GLU A 104 -66.60 40.73 8.71
CA GLU A 104 -65.95 40.86 7.41
C GLU A 104 -64.41 40.77 7.50
N LEU A 105 -63.81 41.33 8.55
CA LEU A 105 -62.37 41.21 8.81
C LEU A 105 -61.97 39.77 9.13
N LEU A 106 -62.67 39.12 10.06
CA LEU A 106 -62.46 37.71 10.40
C LEU A 106 -62.76 36.80 9.22
N ARG A 107 -63.71 37.15 8.35
CA ARG A 107 -63.98 36.41 7.10
C ARG A 107 -62.86 36.61 6.09
N ASN A 108 -62.25 37.79 6.00
CA ASN A 108 -61.08 38.04 5.17
C ASN A 108 -59.82 37.38 5.74
N GLU A 109 -59.66 37.31 7.06
CA GLU A 109 -58.57 36.59 7.74
C GLU A 109 -58.74 35.06 7.67
N LEU A 110 -59.96 34.53 7.81
CA LEU A 110 -60.23 33.11 7.51
C LEU A 110 -60.13 32.80 6.02
N SER A 111 -60.47 33.76 5.15
CA SER A 111 -60.23 33.66 3.70
C SER A 111 -58.75 33.81 3.36
N ASN A 112 -57.92 34.28 4.29
CA ASN A 112 -56.47 34.13 4.24
C ASN A 112 -56.10 32.67 4.57
N THR A 113 -56.74 31.74 3.86
CA THR A 113 -56.39 30.31 3.83
C THR A 113 -55.03 30.08 3.19
N ALA A 114 -54.33 31.13 2.78
CA ALA A 114 -53.02 31.07 2.13
C ALA A 114 -52.02 30.24 2.93
N GLU A 115 -51.99 30.36 4.25
CA GLU A 115 -51.11 29.54 5.10
C GLU A 115 -51.54 28.06 5.11
N LYS A 116 -52.83 27.79 5.22
CA LYS A 116 -53.37 26.42 5.19
C LYS A 116 -53.17 25.77 3.81
N ASP A 117 -53.36 26.52 2.74
CA ASP A 117 -53.16 26.08 1.38
C ASP A 117 -51.67 25.91 1.07
N ALA A 118 -50.80 26.77 1.63
CA ALA A 118 -49.35 26.61 1.57
C ALA A 118 -48.87 25.37 2.32
N LEU A 119 -49.33 25.13 3.55
CA LEU A 119 -49.01 23.93 4.32
C LEU A 119 -49.55 22.66 3.63
N LYS A 120 -50.72 22.74 3.01
CA LYS A 120 -51.28 21.62 2.22
C LYS A 120 -50.47 21.36 0.95
N ALA A 121 -49.97 22.40 0.30
CA ALA A 121 -49.07 22.28 -0.85
C ALA A 121 -47.70 21.70 -0.44
N GLU A 122 -47.16 22.12 0.70
CA GLU A 122 -45.92 21.59 1.26
C GLU A 122 -46.06 20.12 1.67
N ALA A 123 -47.16 19.75 2.34
CA ALA A 123 -47.46 18.35 2.65
C ALA A 123 -47.60 17.48 1.40
N ALA A 124 -48.21 18.01 0.32
CA ALA A 124 -48.29 17.32 -0.96
C ALA A 124 -46.90 17.15 -1.59
N ARG A 125 -46.05 18.18 -1.53
CA ARG A 125 -44.67 18.14 -2.01
C ARG A 125 -43.84 17.12 -1.22
N LEU A 126 -43.88 17.16 0.11
CA LEU A 126 -43.16 16.22 0.97
C LEU A 126 -43.61 14.78 0.74
N LYS A 127 -44.92 14.56 0.51
CA LYS A 127 -45.44 13.24 0.16
C LYS A 127 -44.87 12.76 -1.18
N GLN A 128 -44.86 13.62 -2.19
CA GLN A 128 -44.26 13.30 -3.49
C GLN A 128 -42.76 13.00 -3.37
N GLU A 129 -42.04 13.78 -2.58
CA GLU A 129 -40.60 13.59 -2.34
C GLU A 129 -40.31 12.27 -1.61
N LEU A 130 -41.14 11.90 -0.62
CA LEU A 130 -41.06 10.59 0.03
C LEU A 130 -41.38 9.43 -0.93
N GLU A 131 -42.35 9.59 -1.82
CA GLU A 131 -42.64 8.57 -2.85
C GLU A 131 -41.47 8.42 -3.83
N VAL A 132 -40.84 9.53 -4.25
CA VAL A 132 -39.63 9.51 -5.10
C VAL A 132 -38.47 8.84 -4.38
N GLN A 133 -38.14 9.24 -3.15
CA GLN A 133 -37.08 8.63 -2.36
C GLN A 133 -37.35 7.13 -2.08
N GLY A 134 -38.62 6.76 -1.87
CA GLY A 134 -39.03 5.37 -1.72
C GLY A 134 -38.76 4.55 -2.98
N ASN A 135 -39.09 5.10 -4.15
CA ASN A 135 -38.82 4.45 -5.44
C ASN A 135 -37.31 4.38 -5.75
N GLU A 136 -36.56 5.44 -5.47
CA GLU A 136 -35.10 5.46 -5.61
C GLU A 136 -34.44 4.43 -4.68
N GLY A 137 -34.91 4.32 -3.44
CA GLY A 137 -34.45 3.31 -2.49
C GLY A 137 -34.80 1.88 -2.92
N ALA A 138 -35.97 1.66 -3.53
CA ALA A 138 -36.33 0.36 -4.09
C ALA A 138 -35.43 -0.02 -5.28
N ASN A 139 -35.19 0.91 -6.21
CA ASN A 139 -34.29 0.71 -7.34
C ASN A 139 -32.85 0.44 -6.88
N ALA A 140 -32.37 1.15 -5.86
CA ALA A 140 -31.04 0.92 -5.30
C ALA A 140 -30.93 -0.48 -4.65
N ARG A 141 -31.99 -0.96 -3.99
CA ARG A 141 -32.03 -2.32 -3.43
C ARG A 141 -32.04 -3.39 -4.52
N GLU A 142 -32.80 -3.18 -5.60
CA GLU A 142 -32.83 -4.08 -6.75
C GLU A 142 -31.43 -4.16 -7.40
N ALA A 143 -30.78 -3.02 -7.64
CA ALA A 143 -29.42 -2.98 -8.17
C ALA A 143 -28.38 -3.67 -7.26
N LEU A 144 -28.49 -3.50 -5.94
CA LEU A 144 -27.62 -4.21 -4.98
C LEU A 144 -27.90 -5.72 -4.95
N GLN A 145 -29.15 -6.13 -5.13
CA GLN A 145 -29.52 -7.55 -5.22
C GLN A 145 -28.95 -8.17 -6.50
N ASP A 146 -29.06 -7.48 -7.64
CA ASP A 146 -28.47 -7.93 -8.91
C ASP A 146 -26.95 -8.09 -8.79
N GLN A 147 -26.26 -7.14 -8.15
CA GLN A 147 -24.82 -7.23 -7.87
C GLN A 147 -24.48 -8.40 -6.95
N LEU A 148 -25.31 -8.67 -5.94
CA LEU A 148 -25.13 -9.80 -5.04
C LEU A 148 -25.29 -11.13 -5.78
N ASP A 149 -26.31 -11.24 -6.63
CA ASP A 149 -26.56 -12.44 -7.44
C ASP A 149 -25.43 -12.66 -8.45
N GLU A 150 -24.94 -11.61 -9.11
CA GLU A 150 -23.75 -11.66 -9.98
C GLU A 150 -22.48 -12.07 -9.19
N ALA A 151 -22.25 -11.51 -8.01
CA ALA A 151 -21.15 -11.88 -7.14
C ALA A 151 -21.25 -13.36 -6.70
N GLN A 152 -22.45 -13.86 -6.42
CA GLN A 152 -22.66 -15.27 -6.09
C GLN A 152 -22.40 -16.19 -7.28
N VAL A 153 -22.83 -15.81 -8.49
CA VAL A 153 -22.55 -16.56 -9.71
C VAL A 153 -21.05 -16.59 -10.00
N THR A 154 -20.35 -15.46 -9.86
CA THR A 154 -18.88 -15.41 -10.04
C THR A 154 -18.16 -16.24 -8.98
N MET A 155 -18.59 -16.19 -7.71
CA MET A 155 -18.05 -17.06 -6.66
C MET A 155 -18.28 -18.53 -6.97
N ALA A 156 -19.50 -18.92 -7.39
CA ALA A 156 -19.81 -20.30 -7.76
C ALA A 156 -18.95 -20.76 -8.95
N ARG A 157 -18.79 -19.90 -9.96
CA ARG A 157 -17.92 -20.17 -11.11
C ARG A 157 -16.46 -20.33 -10.70
N LEU A 158 -15.94 -19.46 -9.83
CA LEU A 158 -14.56 -19.57 -9.33
C LEU A 158 -14.36 -20.81 -8.46
N GLN A 159 -15.35 -21.18 -7.66
CA GLN A 159 -15.34 -22.43 -6.89
C GLN A 159 -15.35 -23.66 -7.80
N GLU A 160 -16.12 -23.62 -8.89
CA GLU A 160 -16.13 -24.67 -9.90
C GLU A 160 -14.83 -24.69 -10.70
N GLU A 161 -14.26 -23.55 -11.08
CA GLU A 161 -12.94 -23.45 -11.74
C GLU A 161 -11.81 -24.01 -10.84
N LEU A 162 -11.89 -23.77 -9.52
CA LEU A 162 -10.97 -24.35 -8.54
C LEU A 162 -11.22 -25.86 -8.32
N ALA A 163 -12.45 -26.33 -8.50
CA ALA A 163 -12.83 -27.74 -8.40
C ALA A 163 -12.57 -28.52 -9.70
N GLU A 164 -12.61 -27.84 -10.86
CA GLU A 164 -12.24 -28.27 -12.22
C GLU A 164 -10.72 -28.20 -12.47
N GLN A 165 -9.95 -27.78 -11.46
CA GLN A 165 -8.55 -28.19 -11.28
C GLN A 165 -8.40 -29.51 -10.48
N PRO A 166 -9.14 -30.62 -10.71
CA PRO A 166 -8.68 -31.89 -10.20
C PRO A 166 -7.54 -32.36 -11.12
N ASP A 167 -6.47 -32.80 -10.50
CA ASP A 167 -5.47 -33.67 -11.09
C ASP A 167 -4.35 -33.09 -11.99
N ASP A 168 -4.17 -31.77 -12.13
CA ASP A 168 -2.85 -31.25 -12.61
C ASP A 168 -1.88 -30.95 -11.46
N LEU A 169 -2.38 -30.80 -10.23
CA LEU A 169 -1.57 -30.82 -9.02
C LEU A 169 -1.51 -32.22 -8.36
N GLY A 170 -2.43 -33.12 -8.73
CA GLY A 170 -2.46 -34.51 -8.29
C GLY A 170 -1.63 -35.46 -9.18
N ALA A 171 -1.57 -35.21 -10.50
CA ALA A 171 -0.70 -35.96 -11.41
C ALA A 171 0.73 -35.38 -11.51
N ALA A 172 0.95 -34.10 -11.18
CA ALA A 172 2.29 -33.52 -11.10
C ALA A 172 3.01 -33.78 -9.77
N VAL A 173 2.30 -34.31 -8.76
CA VAL A 173 2.89 -34.82 -7.53
C VAL A 173 2.69 -36.33 -7.53
N ASP A 174 3.53 -37.03 -8.30
CA ASP A 174 3.72 -38.45 -8.14
C ASP A 174 4.17 -38.70 -6.69
N THR A 175 3.21 -38.91 -5.79
CA THR A 175 3.45 -39.26 -4.39
C THR A 175 4.34 -40.50 -4.31
N ALA A 176 4.19 -41.44 -5.26
CA ALA A 176 5.09 -42.57 -5.43
C ALA A 176 6.51 -42.17 -5.88
N ALA A 177 6.68 -41.14 -6.71
CA ALA A 177 8.01 -40.62 -7.08
C ALA A 177 8.66 -39.86 -5.93
N MET A 178 7.90 -39.05 -5.18
CA MET A 178 8.39 -38.41 -3.96
C MET A 178 8.74 -39.45 -2.87
N GLU A 179 7.96 -40.51 -2.71
CA GLU A 179 8.29 -41.61 -1.80
C GLU A 179 9.54 -42.38 -2.26
N ALA A 180 9.70 -42.61 -3.56
CA ALA A 180 10.91 -43.21 -4.13
C ALA A 180 12.14 -42.29 -3.98
N GLU A 181 11.98 -40.98 -4.16
CA GLU A 181 13.02 -39.98 -3.92
C GLU A 181 13.36 -39.87 -2.44
N MET A 182 12.38 -39.90 -1.55
CA MET A 182 12.59 -39.92 -0.10
C MET A 182 13.34 -41.17 0.34
N GLU A 183 13.02 -42.33 -0.23
CA GLU A 183 13.74 -43.58 0.05
C GLU A 183 15.15 -43.57 -0.56
N ALA A 184 15.33 -42.99 -1.74
CA ALA A 184 16.64 -42.77 -2.35
C ALA A 184 17.50 -41.79 -1.52
N LEU A 185 16.92 -40.69 -1.04
CA LEU A 185 17.58 -39.70 -0.17
C LEU A 185 17.94 -40.32 1.18
N ARG A 186 17.08 -41.17 1.76
CA ARG A 186 17.41 -41.96 2.96
C ARG A 186 18.55 -42.93 2.70
N GLY A 187 18.56 -43.59 1.55
CA GLY A 187 19.66 -44.45 1.10
C GLY A 187 20.98 -43.68 0.97
N GLN A 188 20.95 -42.51 0.33
CA GLN A 188 22.09 -41.61 0.19
C GLN A 188 22.59 -41.11 1.55
N LEU A 189 21.69 -40.77 2.48
CA LEU A 189 22.04 -40.31 3.82
C LEU A 189 22.68 -41.43 4.65
N ASN A 190 22.18 -42.67 4.53
CA ASN A 190 22.81 -43.83 5.17
C ASN A 190 24.20 -44.14 4.58
N ALA A 191 24.35 -44.04 3.26
CA ALA A 191 25.64 -44.22 2.59
C ALA A 191 26.63 -43.11 2.97
N ALA A 192 26.18 -41.85 3.02
CA ALA A 192 26.98 -40.71 3.46
C ALA A 192 27.37 -40.83 4.94
N ASN A 193 26.48 -41.33 5.80
CA ASN A 193 26.80 -41.61 7.21
C ASN A 193 27.82 -42.74 7.36
N ALA A 194 27.73 -43.80 6.54
CA ALA A 194 28.72 -44.88 6.52
C ALA A 194 30.08 -44.40 5.99
N ALA A 195 30.09 -43.53 4.97
CA ALA A 195 31.29 -42.89 4.44
C ALA A 195 31.89 -41.88 5.43
N LEU A 196 31.07 -41.16 6.17
CA LEU A 196 31.52 -40.28 7.25
C LEU A 196 32.11 -41.10 8.40
N ALA A 197 31.49 -42.23 8.78
CA ALA A 197 32.03 -43.12 9.79
C ALA A 197 33.38 -43.72 9.37
N SER A 198 33.56 -44.10 8.10
CA SER A 198 34.84 -44.58 7.59
C SER A 198 35.88 -43.46 7.43
N ALA A 199 35.46 -42.26 7.04
CA ALA A 199 36.33 -41.08 6.97
C ALA A 199 36.75 -40.59 8.36
N MET A 200 35.89 -40.66 9.38
CA MET A 200 36.24 -40.35 10.76
C MET A 200 37.21 -41.41 11.33
N ALA A 201 36.99 -42.69 11.01
CA ALA A 201 37.94 -43.75 11.34
C ALA A 201 39.30 -43.58 10.62
N ALA A 202 39.32 -42.95 9.44
CA ALA A 202 40.55 -42.59 8.72
C ALA A 202 41.18 -41.28 9.21
N ALA A 203 40.38 -40.32 9.70
CA ALA A 203 40.83 -39.05 10.26
C ALA A 203 41.52 -39.24 11.63
N ASP A 204 41.13 -40.25 12.40
CA ASP A 204 41.89 -40.68 13.59
C ASP A 204 43.29 -41.25 13.25
N ALA A 205 43.62 -41.39 11.95
CA ALA A 205 44.89 -41.95 11.48
C ALA A 205 45.84 -40.95 10.78
N ALA A 206 45.48 -39.67 10.56
CA ALA A 206 46.38 -38.66 9.94
C ALA A 206 46.07 -37.20 10.37
N PRO A 207 47.06 -36.28 10.47
CA PRO A 207 46.85 -34.92 10.95
C PRO A 207 46.21 -34.00 9.89
N VAL A 208 45.42 -33.01 10.35
CA VAL A 208 44.30 -32.33 9.66
C VAL A 208 44.59 -30.85 9.25
N GLY A 209 44.03 -30.39 8.12
CA GLY A 209 43.33 -29.08 8.02
C GLY A 209 43.73 -28.04 6.94
N PRO A 210 42.77 -27.23 6.39
CA PRO A 210 43.05 -26.10 5.48
C PRO A 210 43.73 -24.94 6.21
N THR A 211 44.55 -24.17 5.48
CA THR A 211 45.51 -23.24 6.09
C THR A 211 44.86 -21.94 6.59
N ALA A 212 45.42 -21.34 7.64
CA ALA A 212 44.91 -20.12 8.28
C ALA A 212 44.83 -18.90 7.33
N GLU A 213 45.58 -18.90 6.23
CA GLU A 213 45.59 -17.82 5.24
C GLU A 213 44.31 -17.77 4.38
N GLU A 214 43.72 -18.93 4.07
CA GLU A 214 42.46 -19.00 3.31
C GLU A 214 41.27 -18.42 4.09
N PHE A 215 41.21 -18.67 5.40
CA PHE A 215 40.20 -18.09 6.28
C PHE A 215 40.35 -16.57 6.43
N ALA A 216 41.59 -16.07 6.48
CA ALA A 216 41.85 -14.64 6.57
C ALA A 216 41.36 -13.89 5.32
N ASN A 217 41.58 -14.48 4.13
CA ASN A 217 41.15 -13.89 2.86
C ASN A 217 39.62 -13.89 2.70
N GLN A 218 38.93 -14.97 3.11
CA GLN A 218 37.46 -15.04 3.06
C GLN A 218 36.80 -14.06 4.04
N ASN A 219 37.40 -13.83 5.22
CA ASN A 219 36.86 -12.85 6.16
C ASN A 219 37.02 -11.41 5.62
N ALA A 220 38.12 -11.12 4.91
CA ALA A 220 38.35 -9.81 4.32
C ALA A 220 37.33 -9.46 3.22
N THR A 221 36.94 -10.44 2.39
CA THR A 221 35.94 -10.22 1.32
C THR A 221 34.53 -10.01 1.89
N LEU A 222 34.17 -10.71 2.97
CA LEU A 222 32.88 -10.51 3.65
C LEU A 222 32.76 -9.12 4.27
N VAL A 223 33.84 -8.60 4.86
CA VAL A 223 33.87 -7.23 5.41
C VAL A 223 33.70 -6.17 4.31
N GLN A 224 34.34 -6.35 3.16
CA GLN A 224 34.17 -5.45 2.02
C GLN A 224 32.74 -5.47 1.46
N LEU A 225 32.12 -6.65 1.39
CA LEU A 225 30.75 -6.78 0.91
C LEU A 225 29.75 -6.10 1.87
N ASP A 226 29.92 -6.25 3.18
CA ASP A 226 29.06 -5.58 4.17
C ASP A 226 29.17 -4.05 4.09
N ALA A 227 30.38 -3.52 3.90
CA ALA A 227 30.58 -2.08 3.67
C ALA A 227 29.83 -1.59 2.42
N SER A 228 29.93 -2.32 1.30
CA SER A 228 29.23 -1.94 0.06
C SER A 228 27.70 -1.98 0.19
N LEU A 229 27.15 -2.91 1.00
CA LEU A 229 25.72 -2.98 1.27
C LEU A 229 25.24 -1.86 2.20
N GLN A 230 26.08 -1.41 3.14
CA GLN A 230 25.77 -0.26 3.99
C GLN A 230 25.76 1.03 3.16
N ASP A 231 26.72 1.21 2.26
CA ASP A 231 26.78 2.37 1.35
C ASP A 231 25.56 2.42 0.41
N LEU A 232 25.16 1.28 -0.16
CA LEU A 232 23.98 1.19 -1.01
C LEU A 232 22.69 1.56 -0.27
N ARG A 233 22.56 1.13 1.00
CA ARG A 233 21.41 1.51 1.85
C ARG A 233 21.42 3.01 2.14
N HIS A 234 22.60 3.59 2.37
CA HIS A 234 22.73 5.02 2.62
C HIS A 234 22.34 5.86 1.39
N SER A 235 22.86 5.53 0.21
CA SER A 235 22.46 6.17 -1.06
C SER A 235 20.95 5.98 -1.33
N GLY A 236 20.42 4.78 -1.09
CA GLY A 236 18.98 4.50 -1.24
C GLY A 236 18.07 5.36 -0.34
N GLU A 237 18.48 5.61 0.90
CA GLU A 237 17.75 6.49 1.81
C GLU A 237 17.85 7.96 1.37
N GLN A 238 19.04 8.38 0.93
CA GLN A 238 19.28 9.72 0.41
C GLN A 238 18.45 10.01 -0.85
N LEU A 239 18.34 9.05 -1.76
CA LEU A 239 17.48 9.15 -2.95
C LEU A 239 16.01 9.27 -2.59
N ARG A 240 15.52 8.50 -1.60
CA ARG A 240 14.13 8.61 -1.14
C ARG A 240 13.84 9.97 -0.53
N SER A 241 14.75 10.48 0.30
CA SER A 241 14.65 11.82 0.87
C SER A 241 14.67 12.92 -0.20
N SER A 242 15.57 12.81 -1.19
CA SER A 242 15.66 13.76 -2.31
C SER A 242 14.39 13.75 -3.17
N ASN A 243 13.86 12.56 -3.50
CA ASN A 243 12.60 12.43 -4.21
C ASN A 243 11.40 12.97 -3.42
N ALA A 244 11.38 12.81 -2.10
CA ALA A 244 10.36 13.41 -1.24
C ALA A 244 10.43 14.94 -1.29
N ALA A 245 11.63 15.52 -1.17
CA ALA A 245 11.85 16.97 -1.27
C ALA A 245 11.48 17.53 -2.65
N LEU A 246 11.78 16.82 -3.74
CA LEU A 246 11.38 17.21 -5.09
C LEU A 246 9.86 17.15 -5.30
N ARG A 247 9.19 16.14 -4.73
CA ARG A 247 7.71 16.08 -4.75
C ARG A 247 7.08 17.22 -3.95
N GLU A 248 7.64 17.56 -2.79
CA GLU A 248 7.19 18.69 -1.97
C GLU A 248 7.43 20.03 -2.68
N ALA A 249 8.60 20.23 -3.30
CA ALA A 249 8.90 21.43 -4.08
C ALA A 249 8.02 21.57 -5.34
N ASN A 250 7.75 20.46 -6.04
CA ASN A 250 6.80 20.42 -7.15
C ASN A 250 5.36 20.71 -6.70
N ALA A 251 4.93 20.15 -5.56
CA ALA A 251 3.61 20.44 -4.97
C ALA A 251 3.48 21.90 -4.50
N ALA A 252 4.57 22.52 -4.08
CA ALA A 252 4.65 23.93 -3.73
C ALA A 252 4.75 24.87 -4.95
N GLY A 253 4.96 24.33 -6.15
CA GLY A 253 5.01 25.10 -7.40
C GLY A 253 6.20 26.05 -7.53
N VAL A 254 7.27 25.87 -6.74
CA VAL A 254 8.47 26.72 -6.77
C VAL A 254 9.68 25.87 -7.12
N GLY A 255 10.18 26.03 -8.35
CA GLY A 255 11.44 25.43 -8.79
C GLY A 255 12.62 26.12 -8.13
N ASP A 256 13.06 25.63 -6.97
CA ASP A 256 14.25 26.14 -6.28
C ASP A 256 15.53 25.57 -6.94
N ALA A 257 16.35 26.46 -7.49
CA ALA A 257 17.62 26.13 -8.14
C ALA A 257 18.60 25.37 -7.22
N THR A 258 18.49 25.53 -5.90
CA THR A 258 19.35 24.83 -4.93
C THR A 258 18.99 23.34 -4.80
N LEU A 259 17.70 23.01 -4.84
CA LEU A 259 17.22 21.62 -4.84
C LEU A 259 17.57 20.91 -6.15
N ILE A 260 17.48 21.61 -7.28
CA ILE A 260 17.89 21.08 -8.59
C ILE A 260 19.39 20.75 -8.58
N ASN A 261 20.23 21.65 -8.09
CA ASN A 261 21.68 21.42 -8.00
C ASN A 261 22.04 20.29 -7.04
N THR A 262 21.29 20.13 -5.94
CA THR A 262 21.49 19.03 -4.97
C THR A 262 21.05 17.68 -5.57
N GLY A 263 19.96 17.66 -6.34
CA GLY A 263 19.54 16.49 -7.10
C GLY A 263 20.56 16.07 -8.15
N LEU A 264 21.08 17.02 -8.93
CA LEU A 264 22.13 16.77 -9.93
C LEU A 264 23.43 16.26 -9.27
N GLN A 265 23.79 16.79 -8.10
CA GLN A 265 24.96 16.32 -7.36
C GLN A 265 24.79 14.86 -6.90
N ALA A 266 23.60 14.50 -6.40
CA ALA A 266 23.28 13.13 -6.03
C ALA A 266 23.35 12.18 -7.24
N GLU A 267 22.85 12.61 -8.40
CA GLU A 267 22.93 11.82 -9.64
C GLU A 267 24.38 11.57 -10.09
N ILE A 268 25.26 12.58 -9.96
CA ILE A 268 26.69 12.44 -10.24
C ILE A 268 27.34 11.42 -9.29
N ASP A 269 26.97 11.45 -8.01
CA ASP A 269 27.55 10.55 -7.00
C ASP A 269 27.05 9.10 -7.18
N ASP A 270 25.78 8.91 -7.57
CA ASP A 270 25.25 7.60 -7.95
C ASP A 270 25.92 7.03 -9.20
N LEU A 271 26.14 7.85 -10.24
CA LEU A 271 26.85 7.42 -11.45
C LEU A 271 28.30 7.03 -11.15
N ARG A 272 28.95 7.67 -10.18
CA ARG A 272 30.29 7.28 -9.73
C ARG A 272 30.26 5.97 -8.95
N ALA A 273 29.27 5.78 -8.08
CA ALA A 273 29.10 4.54 -7.32
C ALA A 273 28.84 3.35 -8.24
N ALA A 274 27.96 3.52 -9.25
CA ALA A 274 27.70 2.51 -10.27
C ALA A 274 28.98 2.12 -11.02
N ARG A 275 29.77 3.10 -11.49
CA ARG A 275 31.05 2.82 -12.17
C ARG A 275 32.08 2.14 -11.26
N ALA A 276 32.10 2.45 -9.97
CA ALA A 276 32.98 1.80 -9.01
C ALA A 276 32.59 0.32 -8.81
N SER A 277 31.28 0.02 -8.77
CA SER A 277 30.75 -1.34 -8.74
C SER A 277 31.14 -2.10 -10.01
N ASP A 278 30.89 -1.52 -11.19
CA ASP A 278 31.27 -2.12 -12.47
C ASP A 278 32.77 -2.44 -12.53
N GLN A 279 33.62 -1.53 -12.03
CA GLN A 279 35.06 -1.75 -11.98
C GLN A 279 35.44 -2.87 -10.99
N ALA A 280 34.77 -2.97 -9.85
CA ALA A 280 34.99 -4.04 -8.89
C ALA A 280 34.57 -5.42 -9.46
N GLU A 281 33.46 -5.47 -10.19
CA GLU A 281 33.01 -6.68 -10.90
C GLU A 281 34.00 -7.09 -11.98
N VAL A 282 34.47 -6.14 -12.80
CA VAL A 282 35.49 -6.41 -13.83
C VAL A 282 36.77 -6.96 -13.20
N ASN A 283 37.24 -6.36 -12.10
CA ASN A 283 38.43 -6.86 -11.39
C ASN A 283 38.21 -8.26 -10.81
N ALA A 284 37.03 -8.55 -10.26
CA ALA A 284 36.69 -9.88 -9.75
C ALA A 284 36.60 -10.93 -10.86
N VAL A 285 36.09 -10.57 -12.03
CA VAL A 285 36.07 -11.44 -13.22
C VAL A 285 37.49 -11.69 -13.72
N LEU A 286 38.33 -10.66 -13.83
CA LEU A 286 39.74 -10.81 -14.21
C LEU A 286 40.49 -11.75 -13.25
N ALA A 287 40.31 -11.57 -11.94
CA ALA A 287 40.91 -12.44 -10.93
C ALA A 287 40.45 -13.91 -11.02
N LYS A 288 39.22 -14.17 -11.50
CA LYS A 288 38.71 -15.52 -11.74
C LYS A 288 39.16 -16.10 -13.08
N LEU A 289 39.36 -15.27 -14.10
CA LEU A 289 39.79 -15.70 -15.43
C LEU A 289 41.31 -15.92 -15.50
N GLU A 290 42.11 -15.20 -14.71
CA GLU A 290 43.57 -15.33 -14.64
C GLU A 290 44.06 -16.77 -14.34
N PRO A 291 43.53 -17.49 -13.32
CA PRO A 291 43.91 -18.89 -13.09
C PRO A 291 43.42 -19.83 -14.19
N LEU A 292 42.27 -19.56 -14.83
CA LEU A 292 41.76 -20.37 -15.94
C LEU A 292 42.60 -20.20 -17.21
N LEU A 293 43.13 -18.99 -17.45
CA LEU A 293 44.04 -18.71 -18.54
C LEU A 293 45.42 -19.33 -18.30
N ALA A 294 45.91 -19.31 -17.05
CA ALA A 294 47.15 -19.98 -16.65
C ALA A 294 47.04 -21.52 -16.79
N GLN A 295 45.89 -22.10 -16.45
CA GLN A 295 45.61 -23.53 -16.62
C GLN A 295 45.49 -23.92 -18.10
N ALA A 296 44.87 -23.09 -18.95
CA ALA A 296 44.80 -23.31 -20.39
C ALA A 296 46.17 -23.20 -21.08
N GLY A 297 47.04 -22.29 -20.63
CA GLY A 297 48.42 -22.20 -21.11
C GLY A 297 49.33 -23.35 -20.63
N ALA A 298 48.94 -24.04 -19.57
CA ALA A 298 49.64 -25.25 -19.08
C ALA A 298 49.23 -26.52 -19.85
N ASP A 299 48.00 -26.58 -20.37
CA ASP A 299 47.50 -27.71 -21.18
C ASP A 299 48.03 -27.67 -22.63
N ASP A 300 48.30 -26.48 -23.19
CA ASP A 300 48.93 -26.33 -24.52
C ASP A 300 50.45 -26.64 -24.51
N GLY A 301 51.06 -26.80 -23.33
CA GLY A 301 52.49 -27.04 -23.15
C GLY A 301 52.92 -28.51 -23.18
N ALA A 302 51.98 -29.45 -23.25
CA ALA A 302 52.25 -30.88 -23.08
C ALA A 302 52.28 -31.73 -24.37
N ASP A 303 51.97 -31.17 -25.55
CA ASP A 303 51.85 -31.99 -26.79
C ASP A 303 52.71 -31.54 -28.00
N HIS A 304 53.72 -30.69 -27.81
CA HIS A 304 54.68 -30.40 -28.90
C HIS A 304 56.14 -30.33 -28.42
N ALA A 305 56.67 -31.47 -27.99
CA ALA A 305 58.11 -31.69 -27.96
C ALA A 305 58.44 -33.00 -28.68
N LEU A 306 58.70 -32.90 -29.99
CA LEU A 306 59.59 -33.72 -30.84
C LEU A 306 59.14 -33.59 -32.30
N VAL A 307 59.80 -32.74 -33.10
CA VAL A 307 60.28 -33.03 -34.48
C VAL A 307 61.20 -31.87 -34.91
N GLU A 308 62.43 -32.24 -35.29
CA GLU A 308 63.50 -31.40 -35.84
C GLU A 308 63.18 -30.78 -37.23
N PRO A 309 63.94 -29.75 -37.70
CA PRO A 309 63.55 -28.84 -38.78
C PRO A 309 63.78 -29.45 -40.18
N PRO A 310 63.15 -28.89 -41.26
CA PRO A 310 63.99 -28.14 -42.20
C PRO A 310 63.32 -27.01 -43.04
N THR A 311 64.20 -26.08 -43.44
CA THR A 311 64.31 -25.35 -44.74
C THR A 311 63.28 -24.33 -45.27
N GLU A 312 63.82 -23.10 -45.44
CA GLU A 312 63.67 -22.14 -46.58
C GLU A 312 62.36 -21.35 -46.81
N ALA A 313 62.37 -20.08 -46.32
CA ALA A 313 62.34 -18.79 -47.06
C ALA A 313 61.16 -18.41 -48.02
N PRO A 314 60.98 -17.10 -48.35
CA PRO A 314 60.99 -15.88 -47.53
C PRO A 314 59.81 -14.91 -47.85
N ALA A 315 59.82 -13.72 -47.20
CA ALA A 315 59.05 -12.48 -47.46
C ALA A 315 57.75 -12.30 -46.63
N ALA A 316 57.41 -11.13 -46.07
CA ALA A 316 57.89 -9.77 -46.29
C ALA A 316 57.76 -8.95 -44.98
N ALA A 317 58.62 -7.92 -44.88
CA ALA A 317 58.57 -6.84 -43.89
C ALA A 317 57.16 -6.22 -43.79
N THR A 318 56.76 -5.61 -42.67
CA THR A 318 56.97 -4.16 -42.48
C THR A 318 56.61 -3.74 -41.05
N HIS A 319 57.55 -3.06 -40.40
CA HIS A 319 57.45 -2.24 -39.20
C HIS A 319 56.52 -1.02 -39.42
N ILE A 320 55.88 -0.45 -38.38
CA ILE A 320 55.54 0.99 -38.14
C ILE A 320 54.38 1.03 -37.10
N ALA A 321 54.64 1.25 -35.80
CA ALA A 321 54.70 2.52 -35.03
C ALA A 321 53.34 2.94 -34.39
N PRO A 322 53.33 3.46 -33.14
CA PRO A 322 52.11 3.78 -32.40
C PRO A 322 51.61 5.19 -32.72
N VAL A 323 50.30 5.37 -32.95
CA VAL A 323 49.67 6.69 -33.12
C VAL A 323 48.73 6.97 -31.97
N THR A 324 49.12 7.99 -31.22
CA THR A 324 48.35 8.82 -30.29
C THR A 324 47.05 9.36 -30.90
N SER A 325 45.93 9.22 -30.21
CA SER A 325 44.65 9.84 -30.61
C SER A 325 44.53 11.29 -30.14
N PRO A 326 43.96 12.20 -30.96
CA PRO A 326 43.93 13.64 -30.70
C PRO A 326 42.65 14.11 -29.99
N GLY A 327 42.76 15.26 -29.31
CA GLY A 327 41.67 15.91 -28.59
C GLY A 327 40.56 16.43 -29.51
N LEU A 328 39.31 16.27 -29.06
CA LEU A 328 38.14 16.84 -29.72
C LEU A 328 37.90 18.27 -29.26
N THR A 329 37.98 19.18 -30.23
CA THR A 329 37.58 20.59 -30.19
C THR A 329 36.06 20.74 -30.09
N ALA A 330 35.63 21.69 -29.27
CA ALA A 330 34.26 22.19 -29.18
C ALA A 330 33.79 22.80 -30.52
N GLN A 331 32.54 22.52 -30.90
CA GLN A 331 31.78 23.33 -31.87
C GLN A 331 30.42 23.72 -31.26
N PRO A 332 29.94 24.95 -31.54
CA PRO A 332 28.76 25.55 -30.91
C PRO A 332 27.43 25.11 -31.56
N MET A 333 26.37 25.18 -30.75
CA MET A 333 24.99 24.84 -31.12
C MET A 333 24.38 25.79 -32.17
N PRO A 334 23.47 25.32 -33.06
CA PRO A 334 22.67 26.19 -33.90
C PRO A 334 21.48 26.80 -33.15
N GLU A 335 21.25 28.08 -33.44
CA GLU A 335 20.23 28.97 -32.88
C GLU A 335 18.79 28.55 -33.24
N GLY A 336 17.83 28.99 -32.41
CA GLY A 336 16.42 28.66 -32.49
C GLY A 336 15.67 29.20 -33.69
N GLU A 337 14.60 28.49 -34.05
CA GLU A 337 13.54 28.96 -34.94
C GLU A 337 12.40 29.53 -34.09
N ASP A 338 12.15 30.83 -34.25
CA ASP A 338 10.87 31.48 -34.03
C ASP A 338 9.92 31.14 -35.19
N VAL A 339 8.78 30.48 -34.91
CA VAL A 339 7.40 30.81 -35.37
C VAL A 339 6.39 30.17 -34.42
#